data_AF-Q9JZC9-F1
#
_entry.id   AF-Q9JZC9-F1
#
_cell.length_a   1.000
_cell.length_b   1.000
_cell.length_c   1.000
_cell.angle_alpha   90.00
_cell.angle_beta   90.00
_cell.angle_gamma   90.00
#
_symmetry.space_group_name_H-M   'P 1'
#
loop_
_entity.id
_entity.type
_entity.pdbx_description
1 polymer ?
#
loop_
_entity_poly.entity_id
_entity_poly.type
_entity_poly.pdbx_seq_one_letter_code
_entity_poly.pdbx_strand_id
1 'polypeptide(L)'
;MSGWHTLLQDASYKGVGFDIEVVDESNGKALAEHARPFVQGIDLEDMGMTGRQVQINAVFWGKGYAGRLKKLLDALEQPGGGVLVHPVWGRMHNMIAASWSYRHEADYVDYAGIDITFREAAEAQEIFVFENAFLVELEALIANIDTYREAAIGFVDAVLAVDAGVSALWGSALGIWSAASGTFGAVRRLFDLDKIAFPDRGGYSAAAFKNGSAKLFADISVMVDTGIRREAGLADNAMHHAGWSPRQRFDGAAAVADRAAAIPDNLLTGRFSDGLQNRLNRLTAKQVQPVAQAVRLLSTSSLLSVATALIEAHGEEMTAPDLIEVNRAMRRRMQAEIAALRAVQTAAAESGGLTANAVYTEAYQTAESLRAAAGRLNALVAAVINQKPPLIVRQAPIDGTIHQIAHEFYGDIARAAELVRLNPHIHHPAFIKRGTLVNSYAK
;
A
#
# COMPACT_ATOMS: atom_id res chain seq x y z
N MET A 1 46.27 5.43 43.51
CA MET A 1 46.77 4.22 42.82
C MET A 1 45.99 4.06 41.54
N SER A 2 46.71 3.93 40.44
CA SER A 2 46.31 3.99 39.03
C SER A 2 45.31 2.88 38.63
N GLY A 3 44.08 3.25 38.28
CA GLY A 3 43.15 2.34 37.61
C GLY A 3 43.38 2.21 36.10
N TRP A 4 44.18 3.10 35.50
CA TRP A 4 44.43 3.15 34.06
C TRP A 4 45.50 2.14 33.59
N HIS A 5 46.34 1.61 34.49
CA HIS A 5 47.39 0.65 34.11
C HIS A 5 46.92 -0.81 34.09
N THR A 6 45.73 -1.11 34.60
CA THR A 6 45.33 -2.50 34.92
C THR A 6 44.32 -3.12 33.96
N LEU A 7 43.71 -2.35 33.04
CA LEU A 7 42.68 -2.83 32.11
C LEU A 7 42.75 -2.12 30.75
N LEU A 8 43.95 -2.01 30.16
CA LEU A 8 44.07 -1.60 28.75
C LEU A 8 43.59 -2.76 27.86
N GLN A 9 42.70 -2.46 26.91
CA GLN A 9 42.28 -3.42 25.91
C GLN A 9 43.30 -3.48 24.77
N ASP A 10 43.46 -4.67 24.19
CA ASP A 10 44.29 -4.83 22.99
C ASP A 10 43.65 -4.04 21.83
N ALA A 11 44.38 -3.08 21.30
CA ALA A 11 43.89 -2.23 20.22
C ALA A 11 43.67 -3.07 18.96
N SER A 12 42.54 -2.88 18.29
CA SER A 12 42.27 -3.55 17.02
C SER A 12 41.34 -2.75 16.12
N TYR A 13 41.46 -2.94 14.81
CA TYR A 13 40.55 -2.37 13.82
C TYR A 13 40.06 -3.46 12.88
N LYS A 14 38.73 -3.57 12.72
CA LYS A 14 38.08 -4.66 11.94
C LYS A 14 38.61 -6.06 12.31
N GLY A 15 38.96 -6.26 13.60
CA GLY A 15 39.49 -7.52 14.13
C GLY A 15 41.00 -7.73 13.94
N VAL A 16 41.74 -6.80 13.33
CA VAL A 16 43.20 -6.84 13.24
C VAL A 16 43.82 -6.11 14.43
N GLY A 17 44.52 -6.84 15.29
CA GLY A 17 45.20 -6.29 16.46
C GLY A 17 46.52 -5.59 16.15
N PHE A 18 46.82 -4.53 16.89
CA PHE A 18 48.07 -3.78 16.81
C PHE A 18 48.47 -3.21 18.18
N ASP A 19 49.76 -2.97 18.38
CA ASP A 19 50.27 -2.32 19.59
C ASP A 19 50.22 -0.80 19.40
N ILE A 20 50.10 -0.04 20.49
CA ILE A 20 50.00 1.43 20.43
C ILE A 20 51.08 2.10 21.27
N GLU A 21 51.61 3.21 20.77
CA GLU A 21 52.54 4.07 21.51
C GLU A 21 51.85 5.32 22.06
N VAL A 22 51.02 5.95 21.23
CA VAL A 22 50.29 7.18 21.56
C VAL A 22 48.87 7.10 21.01
N VAL A 23 47.91 7.64 21.77
CA VAL A 23 46.53 7.85 21.32
C VAL A 23 46.06 9.23 21.73
N ASP A 24 45.62 10.00 20.75
CA ASP A 24 45.01 11.32 20.93
C ASP A 24 43.56 11.28 20.43
N GLU A 25 42.65 11.91 21.17
CA GLU A 25 41.24 11.96 20.81
C GLU A 25 40.69 13.37 20.90
N SER A 26 39.85 13.72 19.93
CA SER A 26 39.10 14.97 19.91
C SER A 26 37.65 14.72 19.50
N ASN A 27 36.73 15.49 20.07
CA ASN A 27 35.34 15.53 19.68
C ASN A 27 34.82 16.96 19.87
N GLY A 28 33.82 17.34 19.08
CA GLY A 28 33.32 18.71 19.04
C GLY A 28 31.83 18.79 18.76
N LYS A 29 31.27 19.96 19.06
CA LYS A 29 29.93 20.34 18.61
C LYS A 29 30.04 21.07 17.27
N ALA A 30 29.16 20.75 16.36
CA ALA A 30 28.92 21.59 15.19
C ALA A 30 28.09 22.79 15.69
N LEU A 31 28.64 23.99 15.61
CA LEU A 31 28.00 25.21 16.11
C LEU A 31 27.69 26.14 14.94
N ALA A 32 26.47 26.65 14.86
CA ALA A 32 26.12 27.72 13.94
C ALA A 32 26.32 29.07 14.63
N GLU A 33 27.11 29.94 14.01
CA GLU A 33 27.51 31.23 14.60
C GLU A 33 26.66 32.38 14.07
N HIS A 34 26.05 33.14 14.98
CA HIS A 34 25.27 34.32 14.66
C HIS A 34 25.88 35.58 15.31
N ALA A 35 26.86 36.17 14.63
CA ALA A 35 27.53 37.38 15.10
C ALA A 35 26.66 38.64 14.83
N ARG A 36 26.64 39.57 15.80
CA ARG A 36 25.94 40.86 15.69
C ARG A 36 26.94 42.02 15.86
N PRO A 37 26.89 43.08 15.03
CA PRO A 37 27.77 44.23 15.18
C PRO A 37 27.66 44.89 16.57
N PHE A 38 28.79 45.41 17.07
CA PHE A 38 28.91 46.19 18.31
C PHE A 38 28.57 45.45 19.63
N VAL A 39 28.45 44.12 19.59
CA VAL A 39 28.30 43.27 20.79
C VAL A 39 29.56 42.41 20.96
N GLN A 40 30.07 42.31 22.20
CA GLN A 40 31.16 41.40 22.52
C GLN A 40 30.58 40.01 22.83
N GLY A 41 30.86 39.03 21.97
CA GLY A 41 30.34 37.67 22.05
C GLY A 41 29.62 37.24 20.76
N ILE A 42 29.46 35.94 20.57
CA ILE A 42 28.79 35.33 19.42
C ILE A 42 27.67 34.44 19.96
N ASP A 43 26.50 34.55 19.34
CA ASP A 43 25.34 33.69 19.63
C ASP A 43 25.55 32.36 18.89
N LEU A 44 25.59 31.25 19.64
CA LEU A 44 25.98 29.93 19.13
C LEU A 44 24.79 28.97 19.23
N GLU A 45 24.37 28.40 18.10
CA GLU A 45 23.36 27.34 18.05
C GLU A 45 24.03 25.97 17.90
N ASP A 46 23.65 25.00 18.74
CA ASP A 46 24.19 23.63 18.74
C ASP A 46 23.51 22.78 17.65
N MET A 47 24.24 22.50 16.58
CA MET A 47 23.80 21.75 15.40
C MET A 47 24.15 20.24 15.49
N GLY A 48 24.56 19.75 16.65
CA GLY A 48 24.95 18.35 16.85
C GLY A 48 26.45 18.14 17.00
N MET A 49 26.95 16.93 16.79
CA MET A 49 28.38 16.59 16.97
C MET A 49 29.12 16.54 15.62
N THR A 50 30.38 16.95 15.60
CA THR A 50 31.25 16.87 14.42
C THR A 50 31.76 15.45 14.13
N GLY A 51 31.43 14.50 15.02
CA GLY A 51 31.97 13.14 15.05
C GLY A 51 33.29 13.06 15.79
N ARG A 52 33.51 11.96 16.51
CA ARG A 52 34.79 11.70 17.21
C ARG A 52 35.92 11.49 16.20
N GLN A 53 37.08 12.03 16.51
CA GLN A 53 38.32 11.79 15.80
C GLN A 53 39.35 11.19 16.75
N VAL A 54 39.84 9.99 16.43
CA VAL A 54 40.84 9.26 17.22
C VAL A 54 42.10 9.09 16.36
N GLN A 55 43.20 9.64 16.84
CA GLN A 55 44.52 9.54 16.22
C GLN A 55 45.34 8.52 17.01
N ILE A 56 45.83 7.49 16.35
CA ILE A 56 46.58 6.40 16.96
C ILE A 56 47.93 6.27 16.28
N ASN A 57 49.00 6.30 17.05
CA ASN A 57 50.30 5.80 16.62
C ASN A 57 50.39 4.31 16.99
N ALA A 58 50.23 3.46 15.97
CA ALA A 58 50.34 2.02 16.11
C ALA A 58 51.74 1.55 15.71
N VAL A 59 52.27 0.59 16.46
CA VAL A 59 53.63 0.09 16.30
C VAL A 59 53.63 -1.41 16.04
N PHE A 60 54.51 -1.85 15.14
CA PHE A 60 54.71 -3.25 14.81
C PHE A 60 56.19 -3.58 14.96
N TRP A 61 56.49 -4.60 15.76
CA TRP A 61 57.87 -5.00 16.02
C TRP A 61 58.07 -6.52 16.02
N GLY A 62 59.32 -6.95 15.86
CA GLY A 62 59.73 -8.35 15.99
C GLY A 62 59.47 -9.24 14.76
N LYS A 63 59.73 -10.54 14.91
CA LYS A 63 59.66 -11.50 13.78
C LYS A 63 58.23 -11.55 13.20
N GLY A 64 58.13 -11.30 11.89
CA GLY A 64 56.85 -11.31 11.17
C GLY A 64 56.02 -10.04 11.28
N TYR A 65 56.61 -8.92 11.75
CA TYR A 65 55.92 -7.62 11.82
C TYR A 65 55.33 -7.21 10.46
N ALA A 66 56.07 -7.43 9.36
CA ALA A 66 55.63 -7.08 8.00
C ALA A 66 54.30 -7.76 7.61
N GLY A 67 54.08 -9.01 8.04
CA GLY A 67 52.83 -9.73 7.77
C GLY A 67 51.66 -9.19 8.58
N ARG A 68 51.89 -8.74 9.82
CA ARG A 68 50.88 -8.10 10.66
C ARG A 68 50.54 -6.69 10.15
N LEU A 69 51.56 -5.92 9.76
CA LEU A 69 51.41 -4.60 9.17
C LEU A 69 50.55 -4.66 7.90
N LYS A 70 50.84 -5.60 6.99
CA LYS A 70 50.07 -5.78 5.76
C LYS A 70 48.59 -6.06 6.05
N LYS A 71 48.28 -6.93 7.02
CA LYS A 71 46.88 -7.20 7.40
C LYS A 71 46.15 -5.97 7.90
N LEU A 72 46.83 -5.07 8.62
CA LEU A 72 46.22 -3.83 9.08
C LEU A 72 45.99 -2.88 7.89
N LEU A 73 46.98 -2.73 7.01
CA LEU A 73 46.83 -1.91 5.79
C LEU A 73 45.65 -2.41 4.93
N ASP A 74 45.54 -3.71 4.71
CA ASP A 74 44.43 -4.32 3.98
C ASP A 74 43.07 -4.01 4.66
N ALA A 75 43.03 -3.93 6.00
CA ALA A 75 41.82 -3.59 6.76
C ALA A 75 41.47 -2.09 6.71
N LEU A 76 42.49 -1.21 6.67
CA LEU A 76 42.31 0.24 6.51
C LEU A 76 41.78 0.59 5.10
N GLU A 77 42.20 -0.16 4.08
CA GLU A 77 41.75 0.02 2.69
C GLU A 77 40.34 -0.54 2.40
N GLN A 78 39.79 -1.40 3.28
CA GLN A 78 38.44 -1.92 3.10
C GLN A 78 37.38 -0.81 3.20
N PRO A 79 36.43 -0.72 2.24
CA PRO A 79 35.39 0.28 2.27
C PRO A 79 34.48 0.11 3.50
N GLY A 80 33.91 1.22 3.97
CA GLY A 80 32.94 1.27 5.06
C GLY A 80 33.52 1.32 6.47
N GLY A 81 32.70 1.79 7.41
CA GLY A 81 33.01 1.87 8.83
C GLY A 81 33.25 0.50 9.46
N GLY A 82 34.22 0.44 10.36
CA GLY A 82 34.59 -0.76 11.10
C GLY A 82 34.46 -0.57 12.61
N VAL A 83 34.70 -1.65 13.35
CA VAL A 83 34.86 -1.56 14.81
C VAL A 83 36.32 -1.27 15.13
N LEU A 84 36.57 -0.16 15.81
CA LEU A 84 37.85 0.18 16.42
C LEU A 84 37.77 -0.17 17.91
N VAL A 85 38.65 -1.03 18.41
CA VAL A 85 38.81 -1.27 19.83
C VAL A 85 39.83 -0.27 20.36
N HIS A 86 39.34 0.75 21.04
CA HIS A 86 40.15 1.76 21.70
C HIS A 86 40.68 1.22 23.04
N PRO A 87 41.98 1.35 23.35
CA PRO A 87 42.57 0.77 24.56
C PRO A 87 41.95 1.23 25.88
N VAL A 88 41.42 2.47 25.92
CA VAL A 88 40.81 3.04 27.13
C VAL A 88 39.29 2.93 27.14
N TRP A 89 38.64 3.11 25.97
CA TRP A 89 37.17 3.24 25.88
C TRP A 89 36.48 1.98 25.31
N GLY A 90 37.28 1.01 24.89
CA GLY A 90 36.83 -0.23 24.30
C GLY A 90 36.25 -0.05 22.90
N ARG A 91 35.24 -0.84 22.58
CA ARG A 91 34.72 -0.99 21.21
C ARG A 91 33.96 0.26 20.76
N MET A 92 34.52 0.97 19.78
CA MET A 92 33.89 2.05 19.03
C MET A 92 33.38 1.51 17.71
N HIS A 93 32.09 1.71 17.45
CA HIS A 93 31.44 1.27 16.22
C HIS A 93 31.51 2.36 15.14
N ASN A 94 31.38 1.93 13.88
CA ASN A 94 31.29 2.82 12.72
C ASN A 94 32.47 3.80 12.54
N MET A 95 33.69 3.37 12.88
CA MET A 95 34.90 4.16 12.70
C MET A 95 35.48 3.93 11.30
N ILE A 96 35.70 5.00 10.54
CA ILE A 96 36.35 4.97 9.23
C ILE A 96 37.79 5.45 9.39
N ALA A 97 38.75 4.72 8.83
CA ALA A 97 40.13 5.18 8.69
C ALA A 97 40.19 6.30 7.65
N ALA A 98 40.31 7.55 8.09
CA ALA A 98 40.28 8.73 7.21
C ALA A 98 41.64 8.98 6.55
N SER A 99 42.73 8.69 7.25
CA SER A 99 44.10 8.82 6.72
C SER A 99 45.06 7.95 7.52
N TRP A 100 46.12 7.44 6.88
CA TRP A 100 47.22 6.76 7.55
C TRP A 100 48.55 7.03 6.86
N SER A 101 49.64 7.04 7.63
CA SER A 101 51.01 7.12 7.12
C SER A 101 51.92 6.18 7.89
N TYR A 102 52.80 5.45 7.21
CA TYR A 102 53.71 4.51 7.85
C TYR A 102 55.18 4.95 7.66
N ARG A 103 56.03 4.62 8.63
CA ARG A 103 57.47 4.94 8.63
C ARG A 103 58.29 3.70 8.95
N HIS A 104 59.41 3.56 8.25
CA HIS A 104 60.50 2.64 8.60
C HIS A 104 61.76 3.48 8.74
N GLU A 105 62.53 3.23 9.80
CA GLU A 105 63.78 3.94 10.07
C GLU A 105 64.93 2.97 9.94
N ALA A 106 66.04 3.41 9.33
CA ALA A 106 67.19 2.54 9.06
C ALA A 106 67.83 1.98 10.34
N ASP A 107 67.70 2.73 11.45
CA ASP A 107 68.23 2.34 12.77
C ASP A 107 67.39 1.23 13.44
N TYR A 108 66.15 1.01 12.99
CA TYR A 108 65.23 0.00 13.54
C TYR A 108 64.80 -1.02 12.48
N VAL A 109 65.60 -2.10 12.35
CA VAL A 109 65.46 -3.12 11.29
C VAL A 109 64.15 -3.93 11.38
N ASP A 110 63.62 -4.14 12.59
CA ASP A 110 62.41 -4.94 12.83
C ASP A 110 61.27 -4.11 13.45
N TYR A 111 61.10 -2.86 12.99
CA TYR A 111 60.09 -1.94 13.50
C TYR A 111 59.39 -1.16 12.37
N ALA A 112 58.09 -0.95 12.52
CA ALA A 112 57.31 -0.03 11.71
C ALA A 112 56.30 0.72 12.58
N GLY A 113 56.28 2.03 12.45
CA GLY A 113 55.26 2.89 13.06
C GLY A 113 54.23 3.29 12.00
N ILE A 114 52.95 3.33 12.37
CA ILE A 114 51.86 3.82 11.53
C ILE A 114 51.00 4.81 12.32
N ASP A 115 50.89 6.02 11.79
CA ASP A 115 50.00 7.05 12.32
C ASP A 115 48.66 6.93 11.59
N ILE A 116 47.57 6.63 12.30
CA ILE A 116 46.23 6.41 11.75
C ILE A 116 45.25 7.39 12.36
N THR A 117 44.45 8.05 11.53
CA THR A 117 43.34 8.89 11.97
C THR A 117 42.02 8.21 11.65
N PHE A 118 41.27 7.85 12.69
CA PHE A 118 39.91 7.34 12.59
C PHE A 118 38.90 8.48 12.82
N ARG A 119 37.81 8.45 12.05
CA ARG A 119 36.67 9.35 12.23
C ARG A 119 35.39 8.53 12.38
N GLU A 120 34.56 8.92 13.34
CA GLU A 120 33.23 8.35 13.53
C GLU A 120 32.33 8.74 12.34
N ALA A 121 31.76 7.74 11.69
CA ALA A 121 30.72 7.94 10.68
C ALA A 121 29.34 7.83 11.32
N ALA A 122 28.40 8.63 10.82
CA ALA A 122 26.98 8.43 11.04
C ALA A 122 26.35 7.91 9.74
N GLU A 123 25.23 7.17 9.84
CA GLU A 123 24.44 6.84 8.65
C GLU A 123 23.95 8.12 7.98
N ALA A 124 24.00 8.16 6.65
CA ALA A 124 23.46 9.27 5.90
C ALA A 124 21.96 9.38 6.18
N GLN A 125 21.53 10.45 6.85
CA GLN A 125 20.11 10.79 6.86
C GLN A 125 19.73 11.25 5.46
N GLU A 126 18.78 10.55 4.85
CA GLU A 126 18.26 10.88 3.53
C GLU A 126 17.59 12.26 3.60
N ILE A 127 18.24 13.28 3.03
CA ILE A 127 17.83 14.68 3.22
C ILE A 127 16.52 14.99 2.46
N PHE A 128 16.16 14.21 1.43
CA PHE A 128 14.88 14.36 0.72
C PHE A 128 14.43 13.05 0.05
N VAL A 129 13.50 12.34 0.68
CA VAL A 129 12.54 11.51 -0.07
C VAL A 129 11.21 12.24 0.05
N PHE A 130 10.85 13.02 -0.97
CA PHE A 130 9.44 13.38 -1.17
C PHE A 130 8.71 12.12 -1.62
N GLU A 131 8.57 11.15 -0.71
CA GLU A 131 7.66 10.03 -0.90
C GLU A 131 6.28 10.65 -0.90
N ASN A 132 5.73 10.85 -2.09
CA ASN A 132 4.36 11.27 -2.23
C ASN A 132 3.50 10.12 -1.66
N ALA A 133 3.09 10.23 -0.40
CA ALA A 133 2.40 9.17 0.34
C ALA A 133 1.17 8.65 -0.41
N PHE A 134 0.52 9.49 -1.22
CA PHE A 134 -0.56 9.06 -2.10
C PHE A 134 -0.08 8.08 -3.18
N LEU A 135 1.03 8.38 -3.89
CA LEU A 135 1.56 7.50 -4.93
C LEU A 135 1.99 6.15 -4.34
N VAL A 136 2.65 6.18 -3.17
CA VAL A 136 3.05 4.96 -2.45
C VAL A 136 1.84 4.11 -2.09
N GLU A 137 0.81 4.70 -1.48
CA GLU A 137 -0.39 3.95 -1.11
C GLU A 137 -1.24 3.54 -2.33
N LEU A 138 -1.17 4.27 -3.44
CA LEU A 138 -1.84 3.93 -4.69
C LEU A 138 -1.22 2.68 -5.30
N GLU A 139 0.11 2.65 -5.47
CA GLU A 139 0.84 1.49 -5.97
C GLU A 139 0.64 0.26 -5.08
N ALA A 140 0.72 0.45 -3.76
CA ALA A 140 0.48 -0.63 -2.79
C ALA A 140 -0.96 -1.16 -2.86
N LEU A 141 -1.95 -0.30 -3.08
CA LEU A 141 -3.34 -0.73 -3.25
C LEU A 141 -3.53 -1.50 -4.57
N ILE A 142 -2.93 -1.04 -5.67
CA ILE A 142 -2.99 -1.75 -6.97
C ILE A 142 -2.42 -3.17 -6.83
N ALA A 143 -1.24 -3.33 -6.23
CA ALA A 143 -0.65 -4.64 -5.98
C ALA A 143 -1.54 -5.54 -5.09
N ASN A 144 -2.20 -4.96 -4.08
CA ASN A 144 -3.15 -5.68 -3.24
C ASN A 144 -4.43 -6.07 -3.98
N ILE A 145 -4.89 -5.26 -4.95
CA ILE A 145 -6.04 -5.61 -5.80
C ILE A 145 -5.70 -6.85 -6.64
N ASP A 146 -4.51 -6.91 -7.22
CA ASP A 146 -4.08 -8.05 -8.02
C ASP A 146 -3.89 -9.31 -7.16
N THR A 147 -3.26 -9.17 -6.00
CA THR A 147 -3.18 -10.25 -4.99
C THR A 147 -4.57 -10.77 -4.59
N TYR A 148 -5.53 -9.86 -4.38
CA TYR A 148 -6.91 -10.22 -4.07
C TYR A 148 -7.59 -10.95 -5.24
N ARG A 149 -7.38 -10.50 -6.49
CA ARG A 149 -7.92 -11.17 -7.68
C ARG A 149 -7.42 -12.59 -7.81
N GLU A 150 -6.12 -12.80 -7.64
CA GLU A 150 -5.51 -14.11 -7.67
C GLU A 150 -6.10 -15.03 -6.60
N ALA A 151 -6.21 -14.55 -5.35
CA ALA A 151 -6.84 -15.31 -4.27
C ALA A 151 -8.32 -15.63 -4.55
N ALA A 152 -9.08 -14.68 -5.12
CA ALA A 152 -10.47 -14.90 -5.49
C ALA A 152 -10.63 -15.96 -6.61
N ILE A 153 -9.71 -15.99 -7.57
CA ILE A 153 -9.66 -17.03 -8.61
C ILE A 153 -9.29 -18.38 -7.98
N GLY A 154 -8.30 -18.43 -7.08
CA GLY A 154 -7.93 -19.63 -6.33
C GLY A 154 -9.09 -20.22 -5.54
N PHE A 155 -9.89 -19.38 -4.88
CA PHE A 155 -11.13 -19.77 -4.21
C PHE A 155 -12.15 -20.39 -5.18
N VAL A 156 -12.37 -19.76 -6.35
CA VAL A 156 -13.27 -20.30 -7.38
C VAL A 156 -12.77 -21.67 -7.86
N ASP A 157 -11.47 -21.82 -8.11
CA ASP A 157 -10.88 -23.09 -8.54
C ASP A 157 -11.03 -24.20 -7.50
N ALA A 158 -10.85 -23.88 -6.21
CA ALA A 158 -11.08 -24.83 -5.12
C ALA A 158 -12.54 -25.28 -5.02
N VAL A 159 -13.48 -24.34 -5.21
CA VAL A 159 -14.92 -24.64 -5.29
C VAL A 159 -15.26 -25.50 -6.50
N LEU A 160 -14.57 -25.29 -7.64
CA LEU A 160 -14.81 -26.03 -8.88
C LEU A 160 -14.14 -27.42 -8.94
N ALA A 161 -13.33 -27.78 -7.95
CA ALA A 161 -12.75 -29.12 -7.87
C ALA A 161 -13.82 -30.22 -7.71
N VAL A 162 -14.97 -29.90 -7.08
CA VAL A 162 -16.20 -30.72 -6.92
C VAL A 162 -15.96 -32.23 -6.76
N ASP A 163 -15.03 -32.59 -5.88
CA ASP A 163 -14.82 -33.95 -5.40
C ASP A 163 -15.81 -34.31 -4.26
N ALA A 164 -15.59 -35.44 -3.57
CA ALA A 164 -16.45 -35.90 -2.49
C ALA A 164 -16.58 -34.88 -1.33
N GLY A 165 -15.50 -34.18 -0.97
CA GLY A 165 -15.52 -33.17 0.10
C GLY A 165 -16.25 -31.91 -0.32
N VAL A 166 -15.96 -31.42 -1.53
CA VAL A 166 -16.62 -30.21 -2.07
C VAL A 166 -18.10 -30.46 -2.40
N SER A 167 -18.45 -31.66 -2.87
CA SER A 167 -19.85 -32.06 -3.09
C SER A 167 -20.65 -32.14 -1.79
N ALA A 168 -20.00 -32.53 -0.68
CA ALA A 168 -20.62 -32.48 0.64
C ALA A 168 -20.89 -31.04 1.11
N LEU A 169 -20.08 -30.07 0.68
CA LEU A 169 -20.25 -28.64 0.97
C LEU A 169 -21.30 -27.94 0.10
N TRP A 170 -21.33 -28.23 -1.20
CA TRP A 170 -22.08 -27.41 -2.18
C TRP A 170 -23.05 -28.19 -3.06
N GLY A 171 -23.13 -29.50 -2.90
CA GLY A 171 -23.95 -30.37 -3.73
C GLY A 171 -23.29 -30.73 -5.05
N SER A 172 -24.09 -31.19 -6.01
CA SER A 172 -23.57 -31.77 -7.26
C SER A 172 -23.00 -30.74 -8.24
N ALA A 173 -21.98 -31.16 -9.00
CA ALA A 173 -21.36 -30.38 -10.09
C ALA A 173 -22.38 -29.89 -11.13
N LEU A 174 -23.39 -30.70 -11.46
CA LEU A 174 -24.47 -30.30 -12.36
C LEU A 174 -25.26 -29.09 -11.85
N GLY A 175 -25.52 -29.03 -10.54
CA GLY A 175 -26.25 -27.92 -9.93
C GLY A 175 -25.42 -26.63 -9.94
N ILE A 176 -24.15 -26.73 -9.56
CA ILE A 176 -23.21 -25.60 -9.62
C ILE A 176 -23.07 -25.09 -11.06
N TRP A 177 -22.92 -25.99 -12.04
CA TRP A 177 -22.90 -25.64 -13.47
C TRP A 177 -24.17 -24.92 -13.91
N SER A 178 -25.34 -25.42 -13.49
CA SER A 178 -26.63 -24.84 -13.88
C SER A 178 -26.81 -23.43 -13.29
N ALA A 179 -26.41 -23.23 -12.04
CA ALA A 179 -26.39 -21.92 -11.40
C ALA A 179 -25.41 -20.97 -12.09
N ALA A 180 -24.18 -21.41 -12.35
CA ALA A 180 -23.16 -20.60 -13.01
C ALA A 180 -23.55 -20.23 -14.45
N SER A 181 -24.10 -21.17 -15.22
CA SER A 181 -24.59 -20.92 -16.60
C SER A 181 -25.78 -19.97 -16.64
N GLY A 182 -26.71 -20.11 -15.69
CA GLY A 182 -27.81 -19.15 -15.53
C GLY A 182 -27.30 -17.75 -15.19
N THR A 183 -26.33 -17.66 -14.28
CA THR A 183 -25.68 -16.41 -13.88
C THR A 183 -24.96 -15.77 -15.05
N PHE A 184 -24.19 -16.54 -15.82
CA PHE A 184 -23.52 -16.07 -17.04
C PHE A 184 -24.51 -15.40 -18.00
N GLY A 185 -25.62 -16.08 -18.32
CA GLY A 185 -26.64 -15.54 -19.22
C GLY A 185 -27.38 -14.33 -18.65
N ALA A 186 -27.54 -14.24 -17.32
CA ALA A 186 -28.15 -13.10 -16.65
C ALA A 186 -27.19 -11.89 -16.57
N VAL A 187 -25.89 -12.11 -16.29
CA VAL A 187 -24.85 -11.07 -16.30
C VAL A 187 -24.71 -10.47 -17.70
N ARG A 188 -24.64 -11.32 -18.73
CA ARG A 188 -24.61 -10.86 -20.13
C ARG A 188 -25.79 -9.96 -20.48
N ARG A 189 -27.00 -10.31 -20.00
CA ARG A 189 -28.22 -9.51 -20.19
C ARG A 189 -28.23 -8.22 -19.37
N LEU A 190 -27.75 -8.26 -18.12
CA LEU A 190 -27.68 -7.07 -17.26
C LEU A 190 -26.86 -5.95 -17.92
N PHE A 191 -25.78 -6.33 -18.60
CA PHE A 191 -24.85 -5.39 -19.22
C PHE A 191 -25.08 -5.14 -20.71
N ASP A 192 -26.08 -5.80 -21.30
CA ASP A 192 -26.37 -5.77 -22.74
C ASP A 192 -25.13 -6.07 -23.60
N LEU A 193 -24.45 -7.18 -23.28
CA LEU A 193 -23.22 -7.60 -23.96
C LEU A 193 -23.49 -8.57 -25.10
N ASP A 194 -22.70 -8.45 -26.17
CA ASP A 194 -22.85 -9.22 -27.41
C ASP A 194 -22.66 -10.73 -27.18
N LYS A 195 -23.56 -11.53 -27.77
CA LYS A 195 -23.46 -12.99 -27.83
C LYS A 195 -22.29 -13.48 -28.67
N ILE A 196 -21.77 -12.67 -29.60
CA ILE A 196 -20.59 -13.02 -30.39
C ILE A 196 -19.34 -13.01 -29.50
N ALA A 197 -19.19 -11.98 -28.66
CA ALA A 197 -18.09 -11.88 -27.71
C ALA A 197 -18.23 -12.89 -26.55
N PHE A 198 -19.47 -13.11 -26.08
CA PHE A 198 -19.79 -14.00 -24.97
C PHE A 198 -20.83 -15.06 -25.38
N PRO A 199 -20.42 -16.09 -26.15
CA PRO A 199 -21.34 -17.10 -26.66
C PRO A 199 -21.91 -17.97 -25.54
N ASP A 200 -23.16 -18.41 -25.73
CA ASP A 200 -23.83 -19.31 -24.79
C ASP A 200 -23.01 -20.60 -24.63
N ARG A 201 -22.74 -20.99 -23.39
CA ARG A 201 -22.00 -22.21 -23.09
C ARG A 201 -22.93 -23.41 -23.23
N GLY A 202 -22.42 -24.50 -23.81
CA GLY A 202 -23.18 -25.73 -24.08
C GLY A 202 -23.73 -26.42 -22.84
N GLY A 203 -24.28 -27.62 -23.01
CA GLY A 203 -24.80 -28.42 -21.89
C GLY A 203 -23.71 -28.88 -20.91
N TYR A 204 -24.14 -29.32 -19.73
CA TYR A 204 -23.26 -29.91 -18.73
C TYR A 204 -22.53 -31.15 -19.27
N SER A 205 -21.24 -31.25 -19.01
CA SER A 205 -20.43 -32.45 -19.22
C SER A 205 -19.51 -32.65 -18.01
N ALA A 206 -19.53 -33.83 -17.41
CA ALA A 206 -18.71 -34.14 -16.24
C ALA A 206 -17.19 -34.04 -16.55
N ALA A 207 -16.78 -34.52 -17.73
CA ALA A 207 -15.37 -34.48 -18.16
C ALA A 207 -14.88 -33.05 -18.43
N ALA A 208 -15.77 -32.17 -18.91
CA ALA A 208 -15.43 -30.79 -19.22
C ALA A 208 -15.75 -29.81 -18.07
N PHE A 209 -16.30 -30.29 -16.96
CA PHE A 209 -16.87 -29.43 -15.91
C PHE A 209 -15.85 -28.43 -15.36
N LYS A 210 -14.65 -28.88 -14.98
CA LYS A 210 -13.60 -28.01 -14.41
C LYS A 210 -13.21 -26.90 -15.40
N ASN A 211 -12.77 -27.28 -16.60
CA ASN A 211 -12.29 -26.32 -17.61
C ASN A 211 -13.42 -25.43 -18.14
N GLY A 212 -14.62 -25.99 -18.33
CA GLY A 212 -15.80 -25.26 -18.77
C GLY A 212 -16.24 -24.22 -17.75
N SER A 213 -16.24 -24.58 -16.45
CA SER A 213 -16.64 -23.69 -15.37
C SER A 213 -15.61 -22.60 -15.15
N ALA A 214 -14.31 -22.93 -15.13
CA ALA A 214 -13.24 -21.94 -15.01
C ALA A 214 -13.34 -20.88 -16.12
N LYS A 215 -13.51 -21.31 -17.38
CA LYS A 215 -13.70 -20.39 -18.51
C LYS A 215 -14.99 -19.57 -18.38
N LEU A 216 -16.06 -20.14 -17.83
CA LEU A 216 -17.32 -19.44 -17.63
C LEU A 216 -17.21 -18.37 -16.53
N PHE A 217 -16.52 -18.64 -15.42
CA PHE A 217 -16.25 -17.65 -14.38
C PHE A 217 -15.27 -16.57 -14.84
N ALA A 218 -14.27 -16.91 -15.65
CA ALA A 218 -13.39 -15.94 -16.28
C ALA A 218 -14.18 -14.95 -17.16
N ASP A 219 -15.10 -15.46 -18.00
CA ASP A 219 -15.98 -14.58 -18.78
C ASP A 219 -16.92 -13.74 -17.89
N ILE A 220 -17.50 -14.32 -16.83
CA ILE A 220 -18.30 -13.55 -15.86
C ILE A 220 -17.48 -12.41 -15.27
N SER A 221 -16.23 -12.67 -14.87
CA SER A 221 -15.32 -11.66 -14.35
C SER A 221 -15.13 -10.50 -15.35
N VAL A 222 -14.84 -10.83 -16.61
CA VAL A 222 -14.67 -9.84 -17.69
C VAL A 222 -15.96 -9.05 -17.94
N MET A 223 -17.12 -9.71 -18.00
CA MET A 223 -18.41 -9.04 -18.22
C MET A 223 -18.76 -8.09 -17.07
N VAL A 224 -18.57 -8.54 -15.82
CA VAL A 224 -18.80 -7.75 -14.61
C VAL A 224 -17.87 -6.54 -14.59
N ASP A 225 -16.58 -6.73 -14.87
CA ASP A 225 -15.62 -5.62 -14.88
C ASP A 225 -15.91 -4.61 -15.98
N THR A 226 -16.20 -5.09 -17.19
CA THR A 226 -16.61 -4.24 -18.33
C THR A 226 -17.84 -3.40 -17.96
N GLY A 227 -18.85 -4.04 -17.39
CA GLY A 227 -20.12 -3.40 -17.05
C GLY A 227 -20.00 -2.35 -15.93
N ILE A 228 -19.29 -2.68 -14.86
CA ILE A 228 -19.07 -1.76 -13.73
C ILE A 228 -18.20 -0.57 -14.16
N ARG A 229 -17.13 -0.79 -14.94
CA ARG A 229 -16.28 0.29 -15.47
C ARG A 229 -17.02 1.18 -16.47
N ARG A 230 -17.90 0.62 -17.31
CA ARG A 230 -18.73 1.38 -18.24
C ARG A 230 -19.65 2.37 -17.51
N GLU A 231 -20.29 1.93 -16.43
CA GLU A 231 -21.13 2.79 -15.59
C GLU A 231 -20.31 3.88 -14.86
N ALA A 232 -19.08 3.55 -14.45
CA ALA A 232 -18.17 4.52 -13.84
C ALA A 232 -17.63 5.57 -14.84
N GLY A 233 -17.87 5.39 -16.13
CA GLY A 233 -17.29 6.22 -17.19
C GLY A 233 -15.80 5.97 -17.44
N LEU A 234 -15.30 4.77 -17.10
CA LEU A 234 -13.89 4.37 -17.20
C LEU A 234 -13.63 3.40 -18.37
N ALA A 235 -14.55 3.28 -19.31
CA ALA A 235 -14.42 2.43 -20.50
C ALA A 235 -14.42 3.29 -21.78
N ASP A 236 -13.75 2.82 -22.84
CA ASP A 236 -13.68 3.54 -24.13
C ASP A 236 -15.06 3.83 -24.74
N ASN A 237 -16.06 2.99 -24.45
CA ASN A 237 -17.46 3.15 -24.85
C ASN A 237 -18.35 3.58 -23.66
N ALA A 238 -17.82 4.39 -22.74
CA ALA A 238 -18.52 4.84 -21.55
C ALA A 238 -19.91 5.41 -21.88
N MET A 239 -20.89 5.09 -21.02
CA MET A 239 -22.14 5.86 -21.03
C MET A 239 -21.78 7.32 -20.79
N HIS A 240 -22.33 8.23 -21.61
CA HIS A 240 -22.08 9.67 -21.48
C HIS A 240 -22.77 10.18 -20.21
N HIS A 241 -22.11 10.04 -19.07
CA HIS A 241 -22.49 10.67 -17.80
C HIS A 241 -21.97 12.13 -17.77
N ALA A 242 -22.28 12.90 -18.80
CA ALA A 242 -21.90 14.30 -18.90
C ALA A 242 -22.43 15.05 -17.66
N GLY A 243 -21.53 15.59 -16.85
CA GLY A 243 -21.87 16.37 -15.64
C GLY A 243 -21.97 15.59 -14.33
N TRP A 244 -21.76 14.26 -14.30
CA TRP A 244 -21.72 13.52 -13.03
C TRP A 244 -20.43 13.81 -12.26
N SER A 245 -20.56 14.01 -10.95
CA SER A 245 -19.40 14.09 -10.05
C SER A 245 -18.72 12.72 -9.89
N PRO A 246 -17.42 12.68 -9.52
CA PRO A 246 -16.73 11.41 -9.26
C PRO A 246 -17.46 10.52 -8.23
N ARG A 247 -18.07 11.15 -7.21
CA ARG A 247 -18.91 10.46 -6.21
C ARG A 247 -20.12 9.76 -6.85
N GLN A 248 -20.83 10.45 -7.75
CA GLN A 248 -22.00 9.90 -8.45
C GLN A 248 -21.61 8.76 -9.40
N ARG A 249 -20.46 8.87 -10.08
CA ARG A 249 -19.92 7.78 -10.91
C ARG A 249 -19.63 6.53 -10.08
N PHE A 250 -19.00 6.68 -8.91
CA PHE A 250 -18.81 5.56 -7.99
C PHE A 250 -20.15 4.98 -7.50
N ASP A 251 -21.14 5.80 -7.15
CA ASP A 251 -22.47 5.31 -6.72
C ASP A 251 -23.18 4.51 -7.81
N GLY A 252 -23.15 4.98 -9.06
CA GLY A 252 -23.69 4.25 -10.20
C GLY A 252 -23.01 2.88 -10.35
N ALA A 253 -21.67 2.88 -10.36
CA ALA A 253 -20.87 1.66 -10.42
C ALA A 253 -21.17 0.70 -9.25
N ALA A 254 -21.33 1.22 -8.04
CA ALA A 254 -21.67 0.44 -6.86
C ALA A 254 -23.07 -0.20 -6.95
N ALA A 255 -24.06 0.55 -7.44
CA ALA A 255 -25.42 0.05 -7.65
C ALA A 255 -25.48 -1.03 -8.75
N VAL A 256 -24.66 -0.89 -9.79
CA VAL A 256 -24.48 -1.91 -10.82
C VAL A 256 -23.80 -3.17 -10.25
N ALA A 257 -22.75 -3.00 -9.45
CA ALA A 257 -22.06 -4.10 -8.78
C ALA A 257 -23.02 -4.87 -7.85
N ASP A 258 -23.90 -4.19 -7.12
CA ASP A 258 -24.95 -4.82 -6.30
C ASP A 258 -25.92 -5.65 -7.14
N ARG A 259 -26.37 -5.11 -8.29
CA ARG A 259 -27.24 -5.83 -9.20
C ARG A 259 -26.57 -7.10 -9.74
N ALA A 260 -25.29 -7.02 -10.12
CA ALA A 260 -24.53 -8.18 -10.58
C ALA A 260 -24.35 -9.22 -9.47
N ALA A 261 -23.96 -8.79 -8.27
CA ALA A 261 -23.81 -9.61 -7.07
C ALA A 261 -25.09 -10.36 -6.68
N ALA A 262 -26.27 -9.75 -6.89
CA ALA A 262 -27.56 -10.34 -6.54
C ALA A 262 -28.10 -11.33 -7.59
N ILE A 263 -27.50 -11.42 -8.79
CA ILE A 263 -28.00 -12.29 -9.87
C ILE A 263 -28.15 -13.76 -9.43
N PRO A 264 -27.15 -14.40 -8.81
CA PRO A 264 -27.27 -15.82 -8.45
C PRO A 264 -28.42 -16.11 -7.49
N ASP A 265 -28.61 -15.24 -6.49
CA ASP A 265 -29.72 -15.37 -5.52
C ASP A 265 -31.10 -15.09 -6.17
N ASN A 266 -31.14 -14.17 -7.14
CA ASN A 266 -32.35 -13.92 -7.93
C ASN A 266 -32.73 -15.12 -8.82
N LEU A 267 -31.76 -15.93 -9.25
CA LEU A 267 -32.02 -17.13 -10.06
C LEU A 267 -32.69 -18.21 -9.20
N LEU A 268 -32.29 -18.32 -7.94
CA LEU A 268 -32.90 -19.24 -6.97
C LEU A 268 -34.37 -18.87 -6.68
N THR A 269 -34.68 -17.58 -6.60
CA THR A 269 -36.03 -17.08 -6.28
C THR A 269 -36.94 -16.95 -7.51
N GLY A 270 -36.46 -17.28 -8.72
CA GLY A 270 -37.25 -17.24 -9.95
C GLY A 270 -37.59 -15.83 -10.45
N ARG A 271 -36.87 -14.80 -9.99
CA ARG A 271 -37.13 -13.37 -10.29
C ARG A 271 -36.59 -12.90 -11.65
N PHE A 272 -36.62 -13.75 -12.67
CA PHE A 272 -36.21 -13.39 -14.03
C PHE A 272 -37.36 -13.55 -15.02
N SER A 273 -37.53 -12.56 -15.90
CA SER A 273 -38.44 -12.64 -17.04
C SER A 273 -37.84 -13.50 -18.16
N ASP A 274 -38.64 -14.45 -18.62
CA ASP A 274 -38.56 -15.31 -19.80
C ASP A 274 -37.41 -16.33 -19.95
N GLY A 275 -37.83 -17.57 -20.27
CA GLY A 275 -37.07 -18.61 -20.96
C GLY A 275 -36.27 -19.60 -20.10
N LEU A 276 -35.84 -19.23 -18.88
CA LEU A 276 -35.01 -20.11 -18.04
C LEU A 276 -35.78 -20.94 -16.99
N GLN A 277 -37.07 -20.63 -16.78
CA GLN A 277 -37.92 -21.22 -15.72
C GLN A 277 -37.94 -22.77 -15.76
N ASN A 278 -37.91 -23.38 -16.95
CA ASN A 278 -38.05 -24.83 -17.10
C ASN A 278 -36.77 -25.65 -16.77
N ARG A 279 -35.59 -25.03 -16.61
CA ARG A 279 -34.36 -25.71 -16.15
C ARG A 279 -33.97 -25.36 -14.70
N LEU A 280 -34.42 -24.22 -14.19
CA LEU A 280 -34.03 -23.68 -12.88
C LEU A 280 -34.81 -24.26 -11.68
N ASN A 281 -35.97 -24.90 -11.91
CA ASN A 281 -36.82 -25.50 -10.84
C ASN A 281 -36.15 -26.63 -10.02
N ARG A 282 -34.84 -26.90 -10.21
CA ARG A 282 -34.05 -27.93 -9.51
C ARG A 282 -32.83 -27.39 -8.75
N LEU A 283 -32.60 -26.08 -8.72
CA LEU A 283 -31.46 -25.50 -7.99
C LEU A 283 -31.72 -25.43 -6.49
N THR A 284 -30.72 -25.80 -5.70
CA THR A 284 -30.76 -25.66 -4.23
C THR A 284 -29.93 -24.47 -3.77
N ALA A 285 -30.26 -23.89 -2.61
CA ALA A 285 -29.49 -22.79 -2.02
C ALA A 285 -28.00 -23.15 -1.83
N LYS A 286 -27.74 -24.42 -1.50
CA LYS A 286 -26.41 -24.99 -1.35
C LYS A 286 -25.59 -24.94 -2.65
N GLN A 287 -26.21 -25.16 -3.82
CA GLN A 287 -25.53 -25.11 -5.11
C GLN A 287 -25.34 -23.68 -5.64
N VAL A 288 -26.22 -22.76 -5.25
CA VAL A 288 -26.17 -21.36 -5.69
C VAL A 288 -25.16 -20.55 -4.88
N GLN A 289 -25.02 -20.84 -3.58
CA GLN A 289 -24.10 -20.13 -2.67
C GLN A 289 -22.70 -19.91 -3.26
N PRO A 290 -21.98 -20.93 -3.78
CA PRO A 290 -20.61 -20.74 -4.23
C PRO A 290 -20.52 -19.82 -5.45
N VAL A 291 -21.52 -19.91 -6.34
CA VAL A 291 -21.65 -19.04 -7.51
C VAL A 291 -21.94 -17.61 -7.06
N ALA A 292 -22.84 -17.43 -6.08
CA ALA A 292 -23.16 -16.14 -5.49
C ALA A 292 -21.92 -15.48 -4.88
N GLN A 293 -21.16 -16.23 -4.09
CA GLN A 293 -19.94 -15.73 -3.47
C GLN A 293 -18.86 -15.37 -4.49
N ALA A 294 -18.64 -16.21 -5.51
CA ALA A 294 -17.73 -15.90 -6.59
C ALA A 294 -18.08 -14.58 -7.29
N VAL A 295 -19.35 -14.39 -7.67
CA VAL A 295 -19.79 -13.14 -8.35
C VAL A 295 -19.64 -11.92 -7.43
N ARG A 296 -19.92 -12.05 -6.12
CA ARG A 296 -19.73 -10.96 -5.16
C ARG A 296 -18.26 -10.57 -5.00
N LEU A 297 -17.35 -11.54 -4.95
CA LEU A 297 -15.91 -11.29 -4.91
C LEU A 297 -15.44 -10.58 -6.18
N LEU A 298 -15.82 -11.10 -7.36
CA LEU A 298 -15.47 -10.48 -8.64
C LEU A 298 -16.01 -9.04 -8.77
N SER A 299 -17.26 -8.82 -8.37
CA SER A 299 -17.89 -7.49 -8.36
C SER A 299 -17.20 -6.53 -7.39
N THR A 300 -16.79 -7.02 -6.21
CA THR A 300 -16.05 -6.23 -5.22
C THR A 300 -14.67 -5.85 -5.72
N SER A 301 -13.97 -6.75 -6.42
CA SER A 301 -12.67 -6.48 -7.04
C SER A 301 -12.75 -5.39 -8.12
N SER A 302 -13.73 -5.51 -9.01
CA SER A 302 -13.95 -4.50 -10.05
C SER A 302 -14.32 -3.15 -9.45
N LEU A 303 -15.25 -3.12 -8.48
CA LEU A 303 -15.64 -1.87 -7.82
C LEU A 303 -14.50 -1.23 -7.03
N LEU A 304 -13.64 -2.02 -6.37
CA LEU A 304 -12.42 -1.53 -5.73
C LEU A 304 -11.49 -0.88 -6.75
N SER A 305 -11.31 -1.50 -7.91
CA SER A 305 -10.49 -0.94 -8.99
C SER A 305 -11.06 0.36 -9.55
N VAL A 306 -12.39 0.45 -9.67
CA VAL A 306 -13.08 1.69 -10.04
C VAL A 306 -12.88 2.76 -8.98
N ALA A 307 -12.99 2.43 -7.69
CA ALA A 307 -12.75 3.37 -6.60
C ALA A 307 -11.32 3.92 -6.68
N THR A 308 -10.33 3.05 -6.85
CA THR A 308 -8.93 3.42 -6.99
C THR A 308 -8.70 4.33 -8.19
N ALA A 309 -9.22 3.98 -9.37
CA ALA A 309 -9.08 4.78 -10.59
C ALA A 309 -9.75 6.16 -10.48
N LEU A 310 -10.92 6.24 -9.82
CA LEU A 310 -11.59 7.52 -9.59
C LEU A 310 -10.83 8.40 -8.59
N ILE A 311 -10.27 7.80 -7.54
CA ILE A 311 -9.42 8.51 -6.57
C ILE A 311 -8.12 8.98 -7.23
N GLU A 312 -7.54 8.16 -8.12
CA GLU A 312 -6.37 8.52 -8.89
C GLU A 312 -6.63 9.71 -9.82
N ALA A 313 -7.67 9.62 -10.64
CA ALA A 313 -7.98 10.64 -11.64
C ALA A 313 -8.59 11.93 -11.05
N HIS A 314 -9.34 11.83 -9.95
CA HIS A 314 -10.14 12.93 -9.41
C HIS A 314 -9.94 13.19 -7.91
N GLY A 315 -8.88 12.65 -7.30
CA GLY A 315 -8.60 12.81 -5.88
C GLY A 315 -8.54 14.27 -5.42
N GLU A 316 -7.96 15.16 -6.25
CA GLU A 316 -7.93 16.60 -6.01
C GLU A 316 -9.32 17.26 -6.04
N GLU A 317 -10.22 16.78 -6.89
CA GLU A 317 -11.58 17.30 -7.05
C GLU A 317 -12.59 16.80 -6.00
N MET A 318 -12.36 15.60 -5.45
CA MET A 318 -13.26 14.95 -4.49
C MET A 318 -13.16 15.57 -3.10
N THR A 319 -14.28 15.88 -2.46
CA THR A 319 -14.22 16.41 -1.09
C THR A 319 -13.81 15.33 -0.08
N ALA A 320 -13.29 15.71 1.09
CA ALA A 320 -12.99 14.73 2.14
C ALA A 320 -14.22 13.87 2.54
N PRO A 321 -15.44 14.43 2.67
CA PRO A 321 -16.66 13.63 2.82
C PRO A 321 -16.90 12.62 1.70
N ASP A 322 -16.67 12.99 0.43
CA ASP A 322 -16.84 12.07 -0.70
C ASP A 322 -15.89 10.87 -0.59
N LEU A 323 -14.61 11.14 -0.32
CA LEU A 323 -13.57 10.12 -0.16
C LEU A 323 -13.88 9.18 1.02
N ILE A 324 -14.34 9.74 2.15
CA ILE A 324 -14.76 8.97 3.33
C ILE A 324 -15.95 8.08 2.99
N GLU A 325 -16.93 8.57 2.23
CA GLU A 325 -18.10 7.76 1.87
C GLU A 325 -17.75 6.64 0.87
N VAL A 326 -16.89 6.91 -0.12
CA VAL A 326 -16.36 5.87 -1.03
C VAL A 326 -15.63 4.78 -0.23
N ASN A 327 -14.72 5.17 0.67
CA ASN A 327 -14.00 4.24 1.54
C ASN A 327 -14.97 3.44 2.43
N ARG A 328 -15.96 4.10 3.04
CA ARG A 328 -16.97 3.46 3.89
C ARG A 328 -17.80 2.44 3.11
N ALA A 329 -18.26 2.79 1.91
CA ALA A 329 -19.03 1.89 1.05
C ALA A 329 -18.22 0.64 0.69
N MET A 330 -16.95 0.81 0.30
CA MET A 330 -16.05 -0.32 0.03
C MET A 330 -15.75 -1.17 1.26
N ARG A 331 -15.43 -0.56 2.41
CA ARG A 331 -15.16 -1.28 3.66
C ARG A 331 -16.35 -2.12 4.11
N ARG A 332 -17.58 -1.63 3.98
CA ARG A 332 -18.80 -2.40 4.30
C ARG A 332 -18.94 -3.65 3.42
N ARG A 333 -18.70 -3.52 2.11
CA ARG A 333 -18.73 -4.65 1.15
C ARG A 333 -17.67 -5.69 1.48
N MET A 334 -16.42 -5.26 1.65
CA MET A 334 -15.32 -6.17 1.98
C MET A 334 -15.56 -6.86 3.33
N GLN A 335 -16.09 -6.15 4.32
CA GLN A 335 -16.43 -6.75 5.62
C GLN A 335 -17.52 -7.82 5.51
N ALA A 336 -18.53 -7.59 4.68
CA ALA A 336 -19.57 -8.58 4.41
C ALA A 336 -19.01 -9.84 3.71
N GLU A 337 -18.11 -9.66 2.74
CA GLU A 337 -17.45 -10.79 2.07
C GLU A 337 -16.49 -11.55 2.98
N ILE A 338 -15.75 -10.86 3.85
CA ILE A 338 -14.91 -11.51 4.88
C ILE A 338 -15.78 -12.36 5.82
N ALA A 339 -16.95 -11.87 6.23
CA ALA A 339 -17.88 -12.64 7.05
C ALA A 339 -18.42 -13.87 6.30
N ALA A 340 -18.76 -13.72 5.00
CA ALA A 340 -19.19 -14.84 4.16
C ALA A 340 -18.10 -15.90 3.97
N LEU A 341 -16.84 -15.48 3.74
CA LEU A 341 -15.69 -16.39 3.63
C LEU A 341 -15.40 -17.14 4.92
N ARG A 342 -15.56 -16.47 6.08
CA ARG A 342 -15.45 -17.14 7.39
C ARG A 342 -16.53 -18.20 7.59
N ALA A 343 -17.75 -17.97 7.14
CA ALA A 343 -18.81 -18.99 7.18
C ALA A 343 -18.44 -20.21 6.32
N VAL A 344 -17.82 -19.99 5.14
CA VAL A 344 -17.28 -21.09 4.32
C VAL A 344 -16.17 -21.85 5.03
N GLN A 345 -15.25 -21.15 5.69
CA GLN A 345 -14.18 -21.79 6.47
C GLN A 345 -14.76 -22.70 7.57
N THR A 346 -15.78 -22.24 8.31
CA THR A 346 -16.46 -23.06 9.33
C THR A 346 -17.09 -24.31 8.70
N ALA A 347 -17.86 -24.16 7.62
CA ALA A 347 -18.47 -25.29 6.94
C ALA A 347 -17.43 -26.29 6.40
N ALA A 348 -16.32 -25.79 5.84
CA ALA A 348 -15.24 -26.60 5.32
C ALA A 348 -14.55 -27.41 6.44
N ALA A 349 -14.27 -26.78 7.58
CA ALA A 349 -13.69 -27.43 8.74
C ALA A 349 -14.58 -28.56 9.30
N GLU A 350 -15.90 -28.35 9.33
CA GLU A 350 -16.88 -29.34 9.80
C GLU A 350 -17.00 -30.55 8.86
N SER A 351 -16.74 -30.38 7.56
CA SER A 351 -16.85 -31.47 6.59
C SER A 351 -15.70 -32.49 6.64
N GLY A 352 -14.55 -32.14 7.26
CA GLY A 352 -13.45 -33.06 7.57
C GLY A 352 -12.69 -33.70 6.39
N GLY A 353 -12.99 -33.32 5.14
CA GLY A 353 -12.36 -33.89 3.93
C GLY A 353 -11.05 -33.20 3.53
N LEU A 354 -10.09 -33.95 3.00
CA LEU A 354 -8.80 -33.44 2.47
C LEU A 354 -8.95 -32.27 1.48
N THR A 355 -10.02 -32.28 0.70
CA THR A 355 -10.32 -31.28 -0.34
C THR A 355 -11.14 -30.11 0.19
N ALA A 356 -11.88 -30.32 1.29
CA ALA A 356 -12.46 -29.22 2.05
C ALA A 356 -11.37 -28.35 2.70
N ASN A 357 -10.20 -28.91 3.02
CA ASN A 357 -9.06 -28.12 3.49
C ASN A 357 -8.54 -27.15 2.41
N ALA A 358 -8.61 -27.50 1.12
CA ALA A 358 -8.26 -26.57 0.05
C ALA A 358 -9.24 -25.38 0.01
N VAL A 359 -10.55 -25.66 0.09
CA VAL A 359 -11.58 -24.61 0.18
C VAL A 359 -11.38 -23.73 1.42
N TYR A 360 -11.01 -24.32 2.56
CA TYR A 360 -10.68 -23.59 3.78
C TYR A 360 -9.50 -22.63 3.56
N THR A 361 -8.38 -23.14 3.04
CA THR A 361 -7.16 -22.36 2.82
C THR A 361 -7.39 -21.21 1.85
N GLU A 362 -8.02 -21.48 0.71
CA GLU A 362 -8.30 -20.43 -0.29
C GLU A 362 -9.29 -19.39 0.25
N ALA A 363 -10.31 -19.81 1.02
CA ALA A 363 -11.24 -18.88 1.66
C ALA A 363 -10.53 -18.01 2.72
N TYR A 364 -9.54 -18.56 3.43
CA TYR A 364 -8.70 -17.82 4.38
C TYR A 364 -7.82 -16.79 3.65
N GLN A 365 -7.09 -17.21 2.61
CA GLN A 365 -6.22 -16.32 1.83
C GLN A 365 -7.01 -15.19 1.15
N THR A 366 -8.21 -15.50 0.63
CA THR A 366 -9.12 -14.49 0.07
C THR A 366 -9.59 -13.49 1.14
N ALA A 367 -9.85 -13.95 2.36
CA ALA A 367 -10.26 -13.07 3.45
C ALA A 367 -9.11 -12.16 3.94
N GLU A 368 -7.88 -12.67 3.99
CA GLU A 368 -6.70 -11.88 4.36
C GLU A 368 -6.34 -10.85 3.28
N SER A 369 -6.38 -11.21 1.99
CA SER A 369 -6.15 -10.26 0.89
C SER A 369 -7.20 -9.14 0.87
N LEU A 370 -8.48 -9.45 1.13
CA LEU A 370 -9.52 -8.44 1.32
C LEU A 370 -9.24 -7.51 2.51
N ARG A 371 -8.75 -8.06 3.63
CA ARG A 371 -8.39 -7.24 4.81
C ARG A 371 -7.22 -6.31 4.48
N ALA A 372 -6.20 -6.80 3.78
CA ALA A 372 -5.06 -6.00 3.34
C ALA A 372 -5.48 -4.90 2.37
N ALA A 373 -6.33 -5.22 1.38
CA ALA A 373 -6.89 -4.25 0.44
C ALA A 373 -7.74 -3.17 1.14
N ALA A 374 -8.57 -3.54 2.11
CA ALA A 374 -9.34 -2.59 2.92
C ALA A 374 -8.45 -1.62 3.72
N GLY A 375 -7.35 -2.15 4.29
CA GLY A 375 -6.36 -1.35 5.00
C GLY A 375 -5.66 -0.34 4.09
N ARG A 376 -5.21 -0.78 2.91
CA ARG A 376 -4.55 0.08 1.91
C ARG A 376 -5.49 1.13 1.32
N LEU A 377 -6.74 0.78 1.03
CA LEU A 377 -7.73 1.77 0.58
C LEU A 377 -7.91 2.88 1.63
N ASN A 378 -7.93 2.51 2.91
CA ASN A 378 -8.05 3.48 3.99
C ASN A 378 -6.81 4.39 4.09
N ALA A 379 -5.62 3.84 3.91
CA ALA A 379 -4.37 4.60 3.88
C ALA A 379 -4.31 5.54 2.67
N LEU A 380 -4.69 5.07 1.47
CA LEU A 380 -4.80 5.89 0.27
C LEU A 380 -5.75 7.07 0.48
N VAL A 381 -6.95 6.83 1.01
CA VAL A 381 -7.92 7.90 1.30
C VAL A 381 -7.37 8.91 2.31
N ALA A 382 -6.69 8.44 3.36
CA ALA A 382 -6.05 9.35 4.32
C ALA A 382 -4.95 10.19 3.66
N ALA A 383 -4.13 9.58 2.78
CA ALA A 383 -3.09 10.28 2.05
C ALA A 383 -3.66 11.38 1.14
N VAL A 384 -4.73 11.09 0.38
CA VAL A 384 -5.41 12.10 -0.47
C VAL A 384 -6.00 13.23 0.36
N ILE A 385 -6.61 12.93 1.52
CA ILE A 385 -7.15 13.98 2.40
C ILE A 385 -6.02 14.86 2.94
N ASN A 386 -4.91 14.25 3.38
CA ASN A 386 -3.78 14.96 3.97
C ASN A 386 -2.96 15.77 2.96
N GLN A 387 -3.04 15.45 1.66
CA GLN A 387 -2.49 16.31 0.61
C GLN A 387 -3.22 17.64 0.48
N LYS A 388 -4.50 17.71 0.88
CA LYS A 388 -5.28 18.94 0.77
C LYS A 388 -4.93 19.88 1.91
N PRO A 389 -4.91 21.21 1.66
CA PRO A 389 -4.78 22.17 2.75
C PRO A 389 -5.88 21.95 3.80
N PRO A 390 -5.66 22.31 5.06
CA PRO A 390 -6.66 22.10 6.10
C PRO A 390 -7.95 22.87 5.79
N LEU A 391 -9.09 22.23 6.04
CA LEU A 391 -10.40 22.86 5.88
C LEU A 391 -10.63 23.85 7.03
N ILE A 392 -10.91 25.11 6.70
CA ILE A 392 -11.21 26.18 7.65
C ILE A 392 -12.58 26.80 7.34
N VAL A 393 -13.25 27.28 8.39
CA VAL A 393 -14.49 28.04 8.24
C VAL A 393 -14.15 29.51 8.23
N ARG A 394 -14.49 30.21 7.14
CA ARG A 394 -14.32 31.66 6.99
C ARG A 394 -15.67 32.32 6.83
N GLN A 395 -15.77 33.58 7.26
CA GLN A 395 -16.94 34.40 6.98
C GLN A 395 -16.83 34.99 5.57
N ALA A 396 -17.93 34.99 4.83
CA ALA A 396 -18.02 35.67 3.53
C ALA A 396 -17.68 37.17 3.71
N PRO A 397 -16.66 37.71 3.02
CA PRO A 397 -16.18 39.06 3.26
C PRO A 397 -17.10 40.12 2.66
N ILE A 398 -17.89 39.73 1.67
CA ILE A 398 -18.78 40.58 0.87
C ILE A 398 -20.14 39.92 0.69
N ASP A 399 -21.14 40.73 0.35
CA ASP A 399 -22.39 40.25 -0.24
C ASP A 399 -22.15 39.97 -1.73
N GLY A 400 -22.48 38.78 -2.23
CA GLY A 400 -22.25 38.47 -3.64
C GLY A 400 -22.44 37.01 -4.03
N THR A 401 -21.91 36.66 -5.19
CA THR A 401 -21.92 35.29 -5.72
C THR A 401 -20.76 34.46 -5.17
N ILE A 402 -20.89 33.14 -5.21
CA ILE A 402 -19.84 32.20 -4.80
C ILE A 402 -18.54 32.39 -5.60
N HIS A 403 -18.63 32.87 -6.85
CA HIS A 403 -17.46 33.18 -7.69
C HIS A 403 -16.70 34.39 -7.15
N GLN A 404 -17.42 35.43 -6.73
CA GLN A 404 -16.80 36.60 -6.10
C GLN A 404 -16.17 36.22 -4.77
N ILE A 405 -16.83 35.37 -3.97
CA ILE A 405 -16.26 34.85 -2.72
C ILE A 405 -15.02 33.99 -2.99
N ALA A 406 -15.02 33.15 -4.03
CA ALA A 406 -13.85 32.37 -4.43
C ALA A 406 -12.66 33.27 -4.77
N HIS A 407 -12.90 34.35 -5.52
CA HIS A 407 -11.88 35.35 -5.81
C HIS A 407 -11.36 36.04 -4.54
N GLU A 408 -12.23 36.43 -3.61
CA GLU A 408 -11.81 37.05 -2.35
C GLU A 408 -10.99 36.09 -1.46
N PHE A 409 -11.34 34.80 -1.44
CA PHE A 409 -10.62 33.81 -0.64
C PHE A 409 -9.28 33.39 -1.24
N TYR A 410 -9.24 33.21 -2.56
CA TYR A 410 -8.12 32.53 -3.24
C TYR A 410 -7.41 33.39 -4.28
N GLY A 411 -8.02 34.47 -4.74
CA GLY A 411 -7.61 35.20 -5.93
C GLY A 411 -8.07 34.56 -7.24
N ASP A 412 -8.83 33.46 -7.18
CA ASP A 412 -9.23 32.67 -8.35
C ASP A 412 -10.74 32.34 -8.33
N ILE A 413 -11.44 32.78 -9.38
CA ILE A 413 -12.88 32.53 -9.56
C ILE A 413 -13.18 31.07 -9.95
N ALA A 414 -12.22 30.32 -10.52
CA ALA A 414 -12.43 28.95 -10.96
C ALA A 414 -12.70 28.01 -9.78
N ARG A 415 -12.25 28.37 -8.57
CA ARG A 415 -12.51 27.63 -7.32
C ARG A 415 -13.95 27.78 -6.80
N ALA A 416 -14.82 28.48 -7.53
CA ALA A 416 -16.24 28.56 -7.20
C ALA A 416 -16.92 27.18 -7.11
N ALA A 417 -16.63 26.28 -8.06
CA ALA A 417 -17.21 24.93 -8.07
C ALA A 417 -16.78 24.12 -6.83
N GLU A 418 -15.54 24.29 -6.38
CA GLU A 418 -15.03 23.70 -5.15
C GLU A 418 -15.78 24.24 -3.92
N LEU A 419 -15.95 25.55 -3.80
CA LEU A 419 -16.69 26.15 -2.69
C LEU A 419 -18.15 25.70 -2.65
N VAL A 420 -18.81 25.54 -3.80
CA VAL A 420 -20.17 24.97 -3.86
C VAL A 420 -20.19 23.54 -3.34
N ARG A 421 -19.23 22.69 -3.74
CA ARG A 421 -19.12 21.30 -3.26
C ARG A 421 -18.87 21.22 -1.75
N LEU A 422 -18.03 22.09 -1.20
CA LEU A 422 -17.70 22.13 0.24
C LEU A 422 -18.85 22.66 1.13
N ASN A 423 -19.82 23.35 0.53
CA ASN A 423 -20.88 24.05 1.24
C ASN A 423 -22.27 23.66 0.72
N PRO A 424 -22.69 22.39 0.86
CA PRO A 424 -23.98 21.92 0.36
C PRO A 424 -25.18 22.61 1.04
N HIS A 425 -24.98 23.25 2.20
CA HIS A 425 -25.99 24.08 2.87
C HIS A 425 -26.27 25.41 2.16
N ILE A 426 -25.40 25.84 1.23
CA ILE A 426 -25.61 27.06 0.44
C ILE A 426 -26.46 26.73 -0.78
N HIS A 427 -27.78 26.86 -0.63
CA HIS A 427 -28.75 26.55 -1.69
C HIS A 427 -28.77 27.56 -2.83
N HIS A 428 -28.38 28.81 -2.59
CA HIS A 428 -28.35 29.89 -3.60
C HIS A 428 -26.93 30.44 -3.77
N PRO A 429 -26.07 29.80 -4.58
CA PRO A 429 -24.69 30.24 -4.79
C PRO A 429 -24.56 31.63 -5.41
N ALA A 430 -25.64 32.17 -6.00
CA ALA A 430 -25.66 33.52 -6.55
C ALA A 430 -25.90 34.62 -5.50
N PHE A 431 -26.40 34.28 -4.30
CA PHE A 431 -26.79 35.24 -3.27
C PHE A 431 -26.30 34.81 -1.90
N ILE A 432 -25.05 35.13 -1.60
CA ILE A 432 -24.42 34.87 -0.30
C ILE A 432 -24.25 36.19 0.41
N LYS A 433 -24.78 36.28 1.64
CA LYS A 433 -24.65 37.48 2.47
C LYS A 433 -23.28 37.53 3.15
N ARG A 434 -22.73 38.73 3.30
CA ARG A 434 -21.56 39.01 4.12
C ARG A 434 -21.77 38.42 5.52
N GLY A 435 -20.73 37.77 6.04
CA GLY A 435 -20.77 37.08 7.33
C GLY A 435 -21.29 35.64 7.28
N THR A 436 -21.80 35.16 6.14
CA THR A 436 -22.17 33.73 5.98
C THR A 436 -20.96 32.85 6.21
N LEU A 437 -21.10 31.78 7.00
CA LEU A 437 -20.02 30.81 7.23
C LEU A 437 -19.83 29.91 6.01
N VAL A 438 -18.63 29.94 5.45
CA VAL A 438 -18.22 29.20 4.26
C VAL A 438 -17.01 28.33 4.60
N ASN A 439 -17.16 27.03 4.43
CA ASN A 439 -16.07 26.06 4.43
C ASN A 439 -15.17 26.31 3.24
N SER A 440 -13.88 26.45 3.50
CA SER A 440 -12.87 26.83 2.51
C SER A 440 -11.55 26.15 2.89
N TYR A 441 -10.74 25.73 1.92
CA TYR A 441 -9.38 25.31 2.21
C TYR A 441 -8.50 26.49 2.63
N ALA A 442 -7.59 26.28 3.58
CA ALA A 442 -6.56 27.24 3.95
C ALA A 442 -5.67 27.54 2.73
N LYS A 443 -5.13 28.76 2.70
CA LYS A 443 -4.25 29.23 1.62
C LYS A 443 -2.81 28.80 1.89
#